data_AF-A0A6N9J2Z4-F1
#
_entry.id   AF-A0A6N9J2Z4-F1
#
_cell.length_a   1.000
_cell.length_b   1.000
_cell.length_c   1.000
_cell.angle_alpha   90.00
_cell.angle_beta   90.00
_cell.angle_gamma   90.00
#
_symmetry.space_group_name_H-M   'P 1'
#
loop_
_entity.id
_entity.type
_entity.pdbx_description
1 polymer ?
#
loop_
_entity_poly.entity_id
_entity_poly.type
_entity_poly.pdbx_seq_one_letter_code
_entity_poly.pdbx_strand_id
1 'polypeptide(L)'
;MPRVLTFKVNIETGNQGPNETVNFCFNGHKMPFDNVIGSNEPESIFEGGFDVNSYAHSLTLVGPEKGKWDIEKITVDYECEGEKPYVVKWGAVTLDEKTEVNIWQDPPVPSFDV
;
A
#
# COMPACT_ATOMS: atom_id res chain seq x y z
N MET A 1 -15.25 -8.00 6.26
CA MET A 1 -13.89 -7.57 6.64
C MET A 1 -13.23 -8.64 7.47
N PRO A 2 -12.36 -9.47 6.87
CA PRO A 2 -11.50 -10.37 7.62
C PRO A 2 -10.43 -9.58 8.39
N ARG A 3 -9.75 -10.26 9.32
CA ARG A 3 -8.59 -9.69 10.00
C ARG A 3 -7.38 -9.71 9.04
N VAL A 4 -6.73 -8.58 8.85
CA VAL A 4 -5.48 -8.50 8.08
C VAL A 4 -4.34 -8.98 8.97
N LEU A 5 -3.69 -10.07 8.56
CA LEU A 5 -2.53 -10.61 9.27
C LEU A 5 -1.30 -9.78 8.89
N THR A 6 -1.04 -9.71 7.59
CA THR A 6 0.10 -9.00 7.01
C THR A 6 -0.27 -8.49 5.62
N PHE A 7 0.41 -7.43 5.19
CA PHE A 7 0.31 -6.94 3.82
C PHE A 7 1.68 -6.50 3.32
N LYS A 8 1.89 -6.63 2.02
CA LYS A 8 3.10 -6.17 1.34
C LYS A 8 2.72 -5.28 0.19
N VAL A 9 3.41 -4.16 0.07
CA VAL A 9 3.25 -3.20 -1.01
C VAL A 9 4.46 -3.28 -1.93
N ASN A 10 4.21 -3.19 -3.22
CA ASN A 10 5.20 -2.96 -4.26
C ASN A 10 4.75 -1.74 -5.05
N ILE A 11 5.56 -0.69 -5.02
CA ILE A 11 5.26 0.62 -5.59
C ILE A 11 6.30 0.90 -6.67
N GLU A 12 5.82 1.05 -7.89
CA GLU A 12 6.61 1.47 -9.05
C GLU A 12 6.54 2.99 -9.12
N THR A 13 7.66 3.66 -8.83
CA THR A 13 7.78 5.12 -8.85
C THR A 13 8.02 5.60 -10.28
N GLY A 14 7.29 6.64 -10.69
CA GLY A 14 7.45 7.29 -11.98
C GLY A 14 8.59 8.30 -11.96
N ASN A 15 8.43 9.40 -12.70
CA ASN A 15 9.49 10.40 -12.90
C ASN A 15 9.86 11.22 -11.65
N GLN A 16 9.04 11.16 -10.60
CA GLN A 16 9.28 11.90 -9.37
C GLN A 16 9.03 11.02 -8.15
N GLY A 17 10.08 10.81 -7.35
CA GLY A 17 10.03 10.06 -6.10
C GLY A 17 10.48 10.94 -4.93
N PRO A 18 9.91 10.77 -3.72
CA PRO A 18 10.18 11.68 -2.62
C PRO A 18 11.49 11.38 -1.87
N ASN A 19 12.14 10.24 -2.14
CA ASN A 19 13.42 9.84 -1.51
C ASN A 19 13.43 10.01 0.02
N GLU A 20 12.37 9.54 0.67
CA GLU A 20 12.21 9.61 2.12
C GLU A 20 11.46 8.40 2.65
N THR A 21 11.26 8.33 3.97
CA THR A 21 10.50 7.23 4.58
C THR A 21 9.05 7.23 4.11
N VAL A 22 8.68 6.18 3.37
CA VAL A 22 7.31 5.93 2.98
C VAL A 22 6.49 5.53 4.21
N ASN A 23 5.35 6.18 4.41
CA ASN A 23 4.43 5.88 5.49
C ASN A 23 3.08 5.41 4.95
N PHE A 24 2.42 4.55 5.71
CA PHE A 24 1.02 4.21 5.53
C PHE A 24 0.22 4.65 6.77
N CYS A 25 -1.08 4.75 6.63
CA CYS A 25 -1.99 5.01 7.74
C CYS A 25 -2.96 3.83 7.85
N PHE A 26 -2.89 3.10 8.96
CA PHE A 26 -3.81 2.00 9.27
C PHE A 26 -4.75 2.43 10.39
N ASN A 27 -6.06 2.46 10.12
CA ASN A 27 -7.09 2.89 11.06
C ASN A 27 -6.81 4.26 11.71
N GLY A 28 -6.22 5.20 10.97
CA GLY A 28 -5.87 6.54 11.48
C GLY A 28 -4.49 6.64 12.14
N HIS A 29 -3.72 5.56 12.19
CA HIS A 29 -2.36 5.56 12.74
C HIS A 29 -1.31 5.54 11.63
N LYS A 30 -0.57 6.64 11.48
CA LYS A 30 0.55 6.78 10.53
C LYS A 30 1.77 6.00 11.04
N MET A 31 2.30 5.10 10.22
CA MET A 31 3.46 4.26 10.54
C MET A 31 4.35 4.05 9.29
N PRO A 32 5.66 3.86 9.47
CA PRO A 32 6.55 3.48 8.37
C PRO A 32 6.38 2.00 8.00
N PHE A 33 6.75 1.64 6.78
CA PHE A 33 6.84 0.25 6.35
C PHE A 33 8.03 -0.49 6.99
N ASP A 34 7.85 -1.77 7.27
CA ASP A 34 8.90 -2.70 7.68
C ASP A 34 9.44 -3.48 6.46
N ASN A 35 10.61 -4.10 6.64
CA ASN A 35 11.27 -4.94 5.62
C ASN A 35 11.38 -4.27 4.25
N VAL A 36 11.71 -2.97 4.26
CA VAL A 36 11.80 -2.16 3.04
C VAL A 36 12.96 -2.63 2.15
N ILE A 37 12.66 -2.83 0.86
CA ILE A 37 13.62 -3.18 -0.18
C ILE A 37 13.48 -2.18 -1.33
N GLY A 38 14.59 -1.78 -1.92
CA GLY A 38 14.60 -0.82 -3.03
C GLY A 38 14.57 0.64 -2.56
N SER A 39 13.99 1.50 -3.38
CA SER A 39 13.90 2.94 -3.10
C SER A 39 12.61 3.53 -3.67
N ASN A 40 12.26 4.73 -3.23
CA ASN A 40 11.18 5.55 -3.77
C ASN A 40 11.77 6.79 -4.48
N GLU A 41 12.87 6.57 -5.20
CA GLU A 41 13.48 7.55 -6.09
C GLU A 41 12.78 7.50 -7.45
N PRO A 42 12.99 8.49 -8.34
CA PRO A 42 12.49 8.41 -9.70
C PRO A 42 12.86 7.10 -10.40
N GLU A 43 11.91 6.51 -11.13
CA GLU A 43 12.07 5.30 -11.93
C GLU A 43 12.55 4.06 -11.13
N SER A 44 12.26 4.02 -9.83
CA SER A 44 12.63 2.91 -8.96
C SER A 44 11.44 2.20 -8.33
N ILE A 45 11.71 1.00 -7.81
CA ILE A 45 10.70 0.15 -7.18
C ILE A 45 10.95 0.15 -5.67
N PHE A 46 9.89 0.45 -4.93
CA PHE A 46 9.84 0.38 -3.48
C PHE A 46 9.01 -0.83 -3.08
N GLU A 47 9.57 -1.70 -2.25
CA GLU A 47 8.85 -2.79 -1.61
C GLU A 47 8.86 -2.58 -0.10
N GLY A 48 7.72 -2.82 0.55
CA GLY A 48 7.61 -2.74 2.00
C GLY A 48 6.47 -3.61 2.50
N GLY A 49 6.47 -3.97 3.78
CA GLY A 49 5.37 -4.74 4.35
C GLY A 49 5.13 -4.38 5.80
N PHE A 50 4.05 -4.91 6.37
CA PHE A 50 3.76 -4.72 7.79
C PHE A 50 2.88 -5.84 8.35
N ASP A 51 3.22 -6.31 9.54
CA ASP A 51 2.45 -7.31 10.29
C ASP A 51 1.43 -6.63 11.20
N VAL A 52 0.23 -6.40 10.66
CA VAL A 52 -0.82 -5.64 11.36
C VAL A 52 -1.54 -6.47 12.42
N ASN A 53 -1.87 -7.73 12.10
CA ASN A 53 -2.72 -8.60 12.92
C ASN A 53 -3.99 -7.90 13.45
N SER A 54 -4.71 -7.13 12.61
CA SER A 54 -5.88 -6.34 13.00
C SER A 54 -6.92 -6.21 11.89
N TYR A 55 -8.11 -5.73 12.23
CA TYR A 55 -9.19 -5.49 11.25
C TYR A 55 -8.98 -4.13 10.57
N ALA A 56 -8.91 -4.14 9.24
CA ALA A 56 -8.74 -2.92 8.45
C ALA A 56 -10.09 -2.22 8.24
N HIS A 57 -10.25 -1.05 8.85
CA HIS A 57 -11.31 -0.10 8.54
C HIS A 57 -10.83 0.92 7.50
N SER A 58 -9.56 1.30 7.59
CA SER A 58 -8.86 2.09 6.58
C SER A 58 -7.39 1.68 6.50
N LEU A 59 -6.87 1.60 5.28
CA LEU A 59 -5.43 1.53 5.02
C LEU A 59 -5.14 2.45 3.84
N THR A 60 -4.43 3.54 4.11
CA THR A 60 -4.04 4.50 3.09
C THR A 60 -2.53 4.55 2.96
N LEU A 61 -2.04 4.71 1.72
CA LEU A 61 -0.66 5.12 1.46
C LEU A 61 -0.61 6.64 1.59
N VAL A 62 0.26 7.13 2.46
CA VAL A 62 0.38 8.55 2.77
C VAL A 62 1.38 9.18 1.81
N GLY A 63 1.04 10.35 1.28
CA GLY A 63 1.96 11.13 0.48
C GLY A 63 3.19 11.60 1.26
N PRO A 64 4.18 12.15 0.54
CA PRO A 64 5.43 12.58 1.13
C PRO A 64 5.28 13.77 2.09
N GLU A 65 6.18 13.97 3.04
CA GLU A 65 6.18 15.16 3.90
C GLU A 65 6.50 16.43 3.12
N LYS A 66 7.22 16.31 2.01
CA LYS A 66 7.53 17.43 1.12
C LYS A 66 7.57 17.02 -0.35
N GLY A 67 6.97 17.85 -1.20
CA GLY A 67 7.03 17.67 -2.65
C GLY A 67 5.93 16.76 -3.18
N LYS A 68 6.24 15.99 -4.24
CA LYS A 68 5.30 15.05 -4.86
C LYS A 68 5.95 13.71 -5.14
N TRP A 69 5.12 12.69 -5.16
CA TRP A 69 5.46 11.33 -5.52
C TRP A 69 4.55 10.89 -6.65
N ASP A 70 5.13 10.72 -7.83
CA ASP A 70 4.47 10.12 -8.97
C ASP A 70 4.62 8.60 -8.86
N ILE A 71 3.49 7.92 -8.73
CA ILE A 71 3.42 6.47 -8.67
C ILE A 71 2.79 6.01 -9.97
N GLU A 72 3.44 5.09 -10.68
CA GLU A 72 2.89 4.48 -11.88
C GLU A 72 1.95 3.33 -11.55
N LYS A 73 2.30 2.56 -10.52
CA LYS A 73 1.54 1.39 -10.11
C LYS A 73 1.79 1.05 -8.64
N ILE A 74 0.71 0.68 -7.96
CA ILE A 74 0.77 0.10 -6.62
C ILE A 74 0.24 -1.33 -6.74
N THR A 75 0.98 -2.28 -6.22
CA THR A 75 0.53 -3.67 -6.04
C THR A 75 0.56 -3.96 -4.55
N VAL A 76 -0.53 -4.48 -4.01
CA VAL A 76 -0.60 -4.88 -2.60
C VAL A 76 -1.02 -6.34 -2.49
N ASP A 77 -0.17 -7.13 -1.86
CA ASP A 77 -0.42 -8.51 -1.48
C ASP A 77 -1.00 -8.55 -0.07
N TYR A 78 -2.22 -9.05 0.07
CA TYR A 78 -2.92 -9.17 1.34
C TYR A 78 -2.96 -10.61 1.82
N GLU A 79 -2.61 -10.81 3.09
CA GLU A 79 -2.88 -12.04 3.82
C GLU A 79 -3.89 -11.76 4.93
N CYS A 80 -5.07 -12.36 4.80
CA CYS A 80 -6.18 -12.19 5.73
C CYS A 80 -6.51 -13.51 6.43
N GLU A 81 -6.91 -13.44 7.69
CA GLU A 81 -7.29 -14.61 8.49
C GLU A 81 -8.49 -15.31 7.88
N GLY A 82 -8.33 -16.60 7.56
CA GLY A 82 -9.39 -17.42 6.97
C GLY A 82 -9.60 -17.23 5.46
N GLU A 83 -8.84 -16.35 4.82
CA GLU A 83 -8.94 -16.07 3.38
C GLU A 83 -7.68 -16.53 2.64
N LYS A 84 -7.80 -16.78 1.33
CA LYS A 84 -6.61 -17.01 0.50
C LYS A 84 -5.88 -15.69 0.27
N PRO A 85 -4.52 -15.70 0.25
CA PRO A 85 -3.77 -14.51 -0.13
C PRO A 85 -4.24 -13.98 -1.48
N TYR A 86 -4.43 -12.66 -1.58
CA TYR A 86 -4.92 -12.01 -2.78
C TYR A 86 -4.14 -10.74 -3.08
N VAL A 87 -4.12 -10.36 -4.35
CA VAL A 87 -3.33 -9.23 -4.84
C VAL A 87 -4.27 -8.20 -5.45
N VAL A 88 -4.08 -6.95 -5.07
CA VAL A 88 -4.82 -5.82 -5.60
C VAL A 88 -3.85 -4.85 -6.26
N LYS A 89 -4.29 -4.23 -7.36
CA LYS A 89 -3.45 -3.34 -8.18
C LYS A 89 -4.18 -2.02 -8.37
N TRP A 90 -3.46 -0.93 -8.13
CA TRP A 90 -3.89 0.43 -8.45
C TRP A 90 -3.04 0.96 -9.60
N GLY A 91 -3.67 1.74 -10.46
CA GLY A 91 -2.98 2.45 -11.54
C GLY A 91 -2.23 3.67 -11.03
N ALA A 92 -1.82 4.51 -11.98
CA ALA A 92 -1.01 5.69 -11.69
C ALA A 92 -1.74 6.69 -10.79
N VAL A 93 -1.04 7.20 -9.79
CA VAL A 93 -1.50 8.21 -8.85
C VAL A 93 -0.36 9.14 -8.49
N THR A 94 -0.65 10.43 -8.34
CA THR A 94 0.31 11.39 -7.80
C THR A 94 -0.09 11.72 -6.37
N LEU A 95 0.83 11.54 -5.43
CA LEU A 95 0.67 11.95 -4.04
C LEU A 95 1.49 13.21 -3.75
N ASP A 96 0.94 14.10 -2.94
CA ASP A 96 1.57 15.26 -2.34
C ASP A 96 1.41 15.24 -0.80
N GLU A 97 1.86 16.31 -0.15
CA GLU A 97 1.88 16.53 1.30
C GLU A 97 0.53 16.38 2.03
N LYS A 98 -0.58 16.42 1.30
CA LYS A 98 -1.94 16.39 1.87
C LYS A 98 -2.80 15.26 1.33
N THR A 99 -2.32 14.55 0.30
CA THR A 99 -3.07 13.47 -0.31
C THR A 99 -2.66 12.13 0.26
N GLU A 100 -3.65 11.25 0.35
CA GLU A 100 -3.46 9.85 0.65
C GLU A 100 -4.30 9.05 -0.33
N VAL A 101 -3.83 7.86 -0.71
CA VAL A 101 -4.60 6.93 -1.53
C VAL A 101 -5.03 5.75 -0.69
N ASN A 102 -6.33 5.43 -0.71
CA ASN A 102 -6.84 4.24 -0.06
C ASN A 102 -6.41 3.00 -0.83
N ILE A 103 -5.55 2.20 -0.20
CA ILE A 103 -5.05 0.95 -0.75
C ILE A 103 -5.77 -0.25 -0.11
N TRP A 104 -6.70 -0.07 0.82
CA TRP A 104 -7.50 -1.18 1.34
C TRP A 104 -8.55 -1.64 0.34
N GLN A 105 -8.65 -2.95 0.14
CA GLN A 105 -9.76 -3.56 -0.58
C GLN A 105 -10.10 -4.91 0.06
N ASP A 106 -11.39 -5.14 0.34
CA ASP A 106 -11.87 -6.42 0.86
C ASP A 106 -11.52 -7.58 -0.09
N PRO A 107 -11.35 -8.82 0.43
CA PRO A 107 -11.09 -9.98 -0.40
C PRO A 107 -12.15 -10.13 -1.49
N PRO A 108 -11.77 -10.57 -2.70
CA PRO A 108 -12.73 -10.83 -3.76
C PRO A 108 -13.72 -11.91 -3.30
N VAL A 109 -15.01 -11.65 -3.48
CA VAL A 109 -16.05 -12.65 -3.17
C VAL A 109 -15.83 -13.91 -4.02
N PRO A 110 -15.93 -15.11 -3.43
CA PRO A 110 -15.87 -16.35 -4.20
C PRO A 110 -16.95 -16.33 -5.28
N SER A 111 -16.53 -16.31 -6.55
CA SER A 111 -17.45 -16.48 -7.66
C SER A 111 -17.84 -17.95 -7.68
N PHE A 112 -19.07 -18.27 -7.28
CA PHE A 112 -19.64 -19.58 -7.61
C PHE A 112 -20.08 -19.49 -9.07
N ASP A 113 -19.38 -20.18 -9.97
CA ASP A 113 -19.93 -20.48 -11.29
C ASP A 113 -21.19 -21.32 -11.07
N VAL A 114 -22.35 -20.80 -11.52
CA VAL A 114 -23.67 -21.44 -11.42
C VAL A 114 -23.95 -22.22 -12.70
#